data_AF-A0A067DVS0-F1
#
_entry.id   AF-A0A067DVS0-F1
#
_cell.length_a   1.000
_cell.length_b   1.000
_cell.length_c   1.000
_cell.angle_alpha   90.00
_cell.angle_beta   90.00
_cell.angle_gamma   90.00
#
_symmetry.space_group_name_H-M   'P 1'
#
loop_
_entity.id
_entity.type
_entity.pdbx_description
1 polymer ?
#
loop_
_entity_poly.entity_id
_entity_poly.type
_entity_poly.pdbx_seq_one_letter_code
_entity_poly.pdbx_strand_id
1 'polypeptide(L)'
;MLLFSCTEGELASHIAVLSLMMRFLNVLRSLRSQQFKAVAGGLLLKLPFTTIFEYLQMLQMIAVSSRSLGPCSMFYLAAAVSDFYVPWKSMAEHKIQSGSGPLDMQLLQVPKMLSVLRKEWAPMAFCISFKLETDAEILLEKADMARKKYGMHAVVANELLSRKEQVVVVTNNGKIPVYRDKTSSDSDVEKPLTKLLVDRHSVYIKDSNT
;
A
#
# COMPACT_ATOMS: atom_id res chain seq x y z
N MET A 1 -5.86 1.74 -16.36
CA MET A 1 -6.08 0.29 -16.54
C MET A 1 -6.83 0.13 -17.86
N LEU A 2 -6.13 -0.39 -18.88
CA LEU A 2 -6.64 -0.61 -20.24
C LEU A 2 -7.54 -1.86 -20.28
N LEU A 3 -8.62 -1.80 -21.06
CA LEU A 3 -9.56 -2.90 -21.30
C LEU A 3 -9.56 -3.23 -22.80
N PHE A 4 -9.44 -4.52 -23.14
CA PHE A 4 -9.68 -5.04 -24.48
C PHE A 4 -11.18 -5.38 -24.64
N SER A 5 -11.70 -5.13 -25.85
CA SER A 5 -13.07 -5.42 -26.29
C SER A 5 -13.10 -6.73 -27.10
N CYS A 6 -14.12 -7.55 -26.89
CA CYS A 6 -14.60 -8.52 -27.87
C CYS A 6 -16.14 -8.57 -27.82
N THR A 7 -16.76 -8.35 -28.97
CA THR A 7 -18.20 -8.46 -29.31
C THR A 7 -18.63 -9.94 -29.28
N GLU A 8 -19.86 -10.39 -29.05
CA GLU A 8 -21.21 -9.88 -29.34
C GLU A 8 -22.21 -10.74 -28.53
N GLY A 9 -23.34 -10.18 -28.07
CA GLY A 9 -24.39 -10.89 -27.31
C GLY A 9 -25.50 -9.96 -26.80
N GLU A 10 -26.70 -10.13 -27.34
CA GLU A 10 -27.77 -9.15 -27.57
C GLU A 10 -28.45 -8.46 -26.35
N LEU A 11 -28.70 -7.15 -26.56
CA LEU A 11 -29.59 -6.15 -25.94
C LEU A 11 -29.81 -6.05 -24.41
N ALA A 12 -29.92 -7.14 -23.63
CA ALA A 12 -30.08 -7.04 -22.16
C ALA A 12 -28.76 -6.64 -21.46
N SER A 13 -27.65 -7.06 -22.06
CA SER A 13 -26.26 -6.71 -21.70
C SER A 13 -25.96 -5.22 -21.88
N HIS A 14 -26.52 -4.56 -22.91
CA HIS A 14 -26.24 -3.15 -23.19
C HIS A 14 -26.79 -2.19 -22.13
N ILE A 15 -27.98 -2.46 -21.58
CA ILE A 15 -28.57 -1.63 -20.50
C ILE A 15 -27.77 -1.81 -19.19
N ALA A 16 -27.32 -3.04 -18.90
CA ALA A 16 -26.47 -3.31 -17.74
C ALA A 16 -25.07 -2.68 -17.90
N VAL A 17 -24.47 -2.71 -19.09
CA VAL A 17 -23.18 -2.07 -19.40
C VAL A 17 -23.30 -0.54 -19.37
N LEU A 18 -24.37 0.05 -19.89
CA LEU A 18 -24.63 1.49 -19.79
C LEU A 18 -24.90 1.94 -18.36
N SER A 19 -25.65 1.17 -17.57
CA SER A 19 -25.90 1.43 -16.14
C SER A 19 -24.61 1.29 -15.32
N LEU A 20 -23.80 0.27 -15.58
CA LEU A 20 -22.49 0.07 -14.96
C LEU A 20 -21.52 1.20 -15.36
N MET A 21 -21.52 1.62 -16.63
CA MET A 21 -20.70 2.72 -17.13
C MET A 21 -21.15 4.08 -16.58
N MET A 22 -22.46 4.32 -16.43
CA MET A 22 -23.00 5.52 -15.78
C MET A 22 -22.70 5.55 -14.27
N ARG A 23 -22.82 4.41 -13.57
CA ARG A 23 -22.39 4.27 -12.17
C ARG A 23 -20.89 4.49 -12.03
N PHE A 24 -20.09 3.91 -12.92
CA PHE A 24 -18.64 4.09 -12.96
C PHE A 24 -18.27 5.55 -13.25
N LEU A 25 -18.94 6.23 -14.19
CA LEU A 25 -18.75 7.66 -14.46
C LEU A 25 -19.14 8.52 -13.25
N ASN A 26 -20.21 8.17 -12.53
CA ASN A 26 -20.63 8.91 -11.34
C ASN A 26 -19.69 8.68 -10.15
N VAL A 27 -19.20 7.46 -9.95
CA VAL A 27 -18.14 7.14 -8.98
C VAL A 27 -16.86 7.90 -9.34
N LEU A 28 -16.43 7.87 -10.60
CA LEU A 28 -15.26 8.62 -11.07
C LEU A 28 -15.44 10.13 -10.91
N ARG A 29 -16.62 10.68 -11.18
CA ARG A 29 -16.92 12.11 -10.96
C ARG A 29 -16.92 12.45 -9.47
N SER A 30 -17.50 11.61 -8.63
CA SER A 30 -17.53 11.78 -7.17
C SER A 30 -16.12 11.74 -6.59
N LEU A 31 -15.33 10.72 -6.96
CA LEU A 31 -13.93 10.58 -6.58
C LEU A 31 -13.09 11.75 -7.09
N ARG A 32 -13.27 12.17 -8.34
CA ARG A 32 -12.58 13.34 -8.91
C ARG A 32 -12.96 14.62 -8.18
N SER A 33 -14.23 14.79 -7.81
CA SER A 33 -14.72 15.96 -7.06
C SER A 33 -14.16 16.00 -5.64
N GLN A 34 -14.19 14.86 -4.91
CA GLN A 34 -13.60 14.74 -3.57
C GLN A 34 -12.09 14.97 -3.61
N GLN A 35 -11.42 14.37 -4.59
CA GLN A 35 -9.99 14.55 -4.81
C GLN A 35 -9.64 16.00 -5.14
N PHE A 36 -10.42 16.66 -6.00
CA PHE A 36 -10.23 18.08 -6.32
C PHE A 36 -10.39 18.95 -5.08
N LYS A 37 -11.44 18.72 -4.28
CA LYS A 37 -11.66 19.44 -3.02
C LYS A 37 -10.52 19.23 -2.03
N ALA A 38 -10.03 18.00 -1.88
CA ALA A 38 -8.91 17.68 -0.98
C ALA A 38 -7.61 18.32 -1.44
N VAL A 39 -7.33 18.35 -2.75
CA VAL A 39 -6.16 19.02 -3.32
C VAL A 39 -6.27 20.54 -3.15
N ALA A 40 -7.42 21.13 -3.50
CA ALA A 40 -7.65 22.57 -3.35
C ALA A 40 -7.59 23.04 -1.88
N GLY A 41 -8.00 22.18 -0.95
CA GLY A 41 -7.90 22.43 0.50
C GLY A 41 -6.54 22.10 1.12
N GLY A 42 -5.53 21.68 0.34
CA GLY A 42 -4.21 21.32 0.86
C GLY A 42 -4.16 20.04 1.70
N LEU A 43 -5.21 19.22 1.65
CA LEU A 43 -5.35 17.97 2.43
C LEU A 43 -4.80 16.74 1.70
N LEU A 44 -4.54 16.84 0.40
CA LEU A 44 -4.04 15.74 -0.42
C LEU A 44 -2.94 16.21 -1.36
N LEU A 45 -1.74 15.69 -1.15
CA LEU A 45 -0.61 15.81 -2.07
C LEU A 45 -0.38 14.47 -2.79
N LYS A 46 -0.29 14.50 -4.12
CA LYS A 46 -0.04 13.31 -4.95
C LYS A 46 1.35 13.35 -5.51
N LEU A 47 2.14 12.33 -5.19
CA LEU A 47 3.51 12.22 -5.63
C LEU A 47 3.70 10.89 -6.39
N PRO A 48 3.71 10.91 -7.73
CA PRO A 48 3.90 9.70 -8.52
C PRO A 48 5.35 9.22 -8.46
N PHE A 49 5.53 7.90 -8.50
CA PHE A 49 6.82 7.24 -8.67
C PHE A 49 6.64 6.03 -9.58
N THR A 50 7.72 5.63 -10.25
CA THR A 50 7.76 4.49 -11.18
C THR A 50 8.84 3.51 -10.76
N THR A 51 10.02 4.00 -10.40
CA THR A 51 11.17 3.16 -10.06
C THR A 51 11.32 2.98 -8.56
N ILE A 52 12.04 1.91 -8.16
CA ILE A 52 12.43 1.72 -6.76
C ILE A 52 13.30 2.88 -6.24
N PHE A 53 14.14 3.46 -7.08
CA PHE A 53 15.00 4.59 -6.68
C PHE A 53 14.19 5.83 -6.33
N GLU A 54 13.22 6.19 -7.19
CA GLU A 54 12.29 7.29 -6.93
C GLU A 54 11.50 7.04 -5.65
N TYR A 55 10.93 5.84 -5.49
CA TYR A 55 10.19 5.46 -4.29
C TYR A 55 11.03 5.65 -3.02
N LEU A 56 12.27 5.17 -3.01
CA LEU A 56 13.14 5.25 -1.83
C LEU A 56 13.56 6.69 -1.50
N GLN A 57 13.89 7.50 -2.51
CA GLN A 57 14.22 8.92 -2.32
C GLN A 57 13.01 9.70 -1.78
N MET A 58 11.83 9.47 -2.35
CA MET A 58 10.60 10.13 -1.93
C MET A 58 10.20 9.73 -0.50
N LEU A 59 10.29 8.43 -0.18
CA LEU A 59 10.05 7.95 1.18
C LEU A 59 10.98 8.64 2.19
N GLN A 60 12.26 8.77 1.87
CA GLN A 60 13.22 9.46 2.72
C GLN A 60 12.86 10.93 2.92
N MET A 61 12.62 11.67 1.83
CA MET A 61 12.30 13.10 1.89
C MET A 61 11.04 13.35 2.71
N ILE A 62 9.98 12.57 2.49
CA ILE A 62 8.71 12.68 3.23
C ILE A 62 8.94 12.35 4.70
N ALA A 63 9.65 11.27 5.00
CA ALA A 63 9.90 10.83 6.37
C ALA A 63 10.73 11.82 7.19
N VAL A 64 11.79 12.36 6.62
CA VAL A 64 12.61 13.38 7.28
C VAL A 64 11.80 14.66 7.49
N SER A 65 11.01 15.07 6.49
CA SER A 65 10.18 16.28 6.59
C SER A 65 9.05 16.12 7.62
N SER A 66 8.45 14.93 7.73
CA SER A 66 7.39 14.66 8.70
C SER A 66 7.90 14.42 10.12
N ARG A 67 9.22 14.39 10.35
CA ARG A 67 9.80 14.13 11.67
C ARG A 67 9.31 15.13 12.72
N SER A 68 9.14 16.40 12.35
CA SER A 68 8.65 17.47 13.24
C SER A 68 7.21 17.25 13.73
N LEU A 69 6.42 16.43 13.03
CA LEU A 69 5.05 16.08 13.44
C LEU A 69 5.03 15.03 14.55
N GLY A 70 6.15 14.34 14.78
CA GLY A 70 6.28 13.36 15.87
C GLY A 70 5.17 12.29 15.87
N PRO A 71 4.54 12.03 17.04
CA PRO A 71 3.46 11.05 17.18
C PRO A 71 2.24 11.31 16.30
N CYS A 72 2.01 12.54 15.87
CA CYS A 72 0.88 12.90 15.01
C CYS A 72 1.06 12.44 13.55
N SER A 73 2.26 12.02 13.14
CA SER A 73 2.52 11.46 11.80
C SER A 73 2.16 9.97 11.73
N MET A 74 1.54 9.55 10.63
CA MET A 74 1.29 8.15 10.30
C MET A 74 1.91 7.77 8.95
N PHE A 75 2.65 6.67 8.91
CA PHE A 75 3.11 6.00 7.69
C PHE A 75 2.25 4.76 7.42
N TYR A 76 1.51 4.78 6.31
CA TYR A 76 0.72 3.66 5.79
C TYR A 76 1.42 3.08 4.55
N LEU A 77 2.31 2.09 4.75
CA LEU A 77 3.24 1.60 3.73
C LEU A 77 2.66 0.41 2.95
N ALA A 78 1.69 0.67 2.08
CA ALA A 78 1.00 -0.35 1.28
C ALA A 78 1.61 -0.61 -0.11
N ALA A 79 2.70 0.08 -0.46
CA ALA A 79 3.37 -0.14 -1.75
C ALA A 79 4.01 -1.55 -1.82
N ALA A 80 3.84 -2.22 -2.96
CA ALA A 80 4.58 -3.45 -3.27
C ALA A 80 5.98 -3.07 -3.77
N VAL A 81 6.93 -2.97 -2.84
CA VAL A 81 8.30 -2.56 -3.10
C VAL A 81 9.11 -3.76 -3.58
N SER A 82 9.89 -3.61 -4.65
CA SER A 82 10.79 -4.66 -5.15
C SER A 82 11.81 -5.06 -4.07
N ASP A 83 12.00 -6.37 -3.87
CA ASP A 83 13.03 -6.88 -2.95
C ASP A 83 14.44 -6.88 -3.56
N PHE A 84 14.52 -6.82 -4.89
CA PHE A 84 15.75 -6.86 -5.66
C PHE A 84 15.78 -5.74 -6.71
N TYR A 85 16.97 -5.29 -7.08
CA TYR A 85 17.18 -4.23 -8.08
C TYR A 85 18.50 -4.42 -8.84
N VAL A 86 18.62 -3.76 -10.00
CA VAL A 86 19.88 -3.64 -10.74
C VAL A 86 20.55 -2.32 -10.37
N PRO A 87 21.77 -2.31 -9.82
CA PRO A 87 22.52 -1.09 -9.57
C PRO A 87 22.72 -0.27 -10.84
N TRP A 88 22.68 1.06 -10.72
CA TRP A 88 22.87 1.96 -11.87
C TRP A 88 24.18 1.68 -12.62
N LYS A 89 25.27 1.40 -11.89
CA LYS A 89 26.61 1.10 -12.44
C LYS A 89 26.65 -0.18 -13.28
N SER A 90 25.70 -1.10 -13.09
CA SER A 90 25.61 -2.37 -13.80
C SER A 90 24.40 -2.44 -14.74
N MET A 91 23.65 -1.33 -14.88
CA MET A 91 22.48 -1.29 -15.74
C MET A 91 22.93 -1.10 -17.20
N ALA A 92 22.51 -1.99 -18.09
CA ALA A 92 22.81 -1.88 -19.51
C ALA A 92 22.14 -0.64 -20.10
N GLU A 93 22.91 0.19 -20.83
CA GLU A 93 22.39 1.39 -21.51
C GLU A 93 21.51 1.05 -22.72
N HIS A 94 21.71 -0.14 -23.29
CA HIS A 94 21.02 -0.60 -24.48
C HIS A 94 20.30 -1.92 -24.23
N LYS A 95 19.33 -2.21 -25.10
CA LYS A 95 18.57 -3.48 -25.08
C LYS A 95 19.54 -4.66 -25.08
N ILE A 96 19.38 -5.56 -24.10
CA ILE A 96 20.10 -6.83 -24.03
C ILE A 96 19.74 -7.68 -25.26
N GLN A 97 20.75 -8.19 -25.95
CA GLN A 97 20.58 -8.93 -27.21
C GLN A 97 20.24 -10.40 -26.95
N SER A 98 19.32 -10.97 -27.75
CA SER A 98 18.81 -12.33 -27.55
C SER A 98 19.60 -13.43 -28.29
N GLY A 99 20.66 -13.07 -29.01
CA GLY A 99 21.42 -14.01 -29.86
C GLY A 99 22.53 -14.80 -29.13
N SER A 100 22.76 -14.52 -27.85
CA SER A 100 23.98 -14.91 -27.14
C SER A 100 23.83 -16.13 -26.21
N GLY A 101 22.69 -16.83 -26.27
CA GLY A 101 22.37 -17.95 -25.36
C GLY A 101 21.36 -17.56 -24.27
N PRO A 102 21.28 -18.32 -23.15
CA PRO A 102 20.34 -18.05 -22.06
C PRO A 102 20.62 -16.69 -21.38
N LEU A 103 19.56 -16.07 -20.86
CA LEU A 103 19.66 -14.78 -20.16
C LEU A 103 19.92 -15.01 -18.67
N ASP A 104 21.12 -14.63 -18.22
CA ASP A 104 21.47 -14.56 -16.80
C ASP A 104 21.31 -13.14 -16.26
N MET A 105 20.48 -12.97 -15.24
CA MET A 105 20.27 -11.69 -14.56
C MET A 105 20.78 -11.73 -13.13
N GLN A 106 21.72 -10.84 -12.80
CA GLN A 106 22.19 -10.62 -11.43
C GLN A 106 21.48 -9.42 -10.82
N LEU A 107 20.76 -9.65 -9.73
CA LEU A 107 20.06 -8.61 -8.98
C LEU A 107 20.65 -8.51 -7.56
N LEU A 108 20.75 -7.28 -7.05
CA LEU A 108 21.14 -7.04 -5.67
C LEU A 108 19.90 -6.86 -4.79
N GLN A 109 20.00 -7.25 -3.52
CA GLN A 109 18.94 -7.02 -2.55
C GLN A 109 18.76 -5.52 -2.27
N VAL A 110 17.52 -5.07 -2.25
CA VAL A 110 17.17 -3.72 -1.81
C VAL A 110 17.48 -3.59 -0.30
N PRO A 111 18.18 -2.52 0.12
CA PRO A 111 18.48 -2.29 1.53
C PRO A 111 17.20 -2.23 2.36
N LYS A 112 17.26 -2.67 3.62
CA LYS A 112 16.07 -2.77 4.49
C LYS A 112 15.68 -1.42 5.08
N MET A 113 15.08 -0.58 4.25
CA MET A 113 14.80 0.84 4.54
C MET A 113 13.79 1.07 5.68
N LEU A 114 12.94 0.09 5.99
CA LEU A 114 11.97 0.20 7.08
C LEU A 114 12.64 0.38 8.46
N SER A 115 13.82 -0.23 8.67
CA SER A 115 14.60 -0.02 9.90
C SER A 115 15.08 1.43 10.02
N VAL A 116 15.57 1.98 8.90
CA VAL A 116 16.08 3.36 8.85
C VAL A 116 14.93 4.34 9.05
N LEU A 117 13.76 4.08 8.45
CA LEU A 117 12.54 4.86 8.69
C LEU A 117 12.20 4.95 10.19
N ARG A 118 12.20 3.82 10.89
CA ARG A 118 11.79 3.71 12.29
C ARG A 118 12.81 4.20 13.31
N LYS A 119 14.10 4.18 12.97
CA LYS A 119 15.18 4.55 13.90
C LYS A 119 15.72 5.95 13.64
N GLU A 120 15.79 6.32 12.37
CA GLU A 120 16.45 7.54 11.95
C GLU A 120 15.43 8.51 11.39
N TRP A 121 14.76 8.22 10.26
CA TRP A 121 14.01 9.24 9.53
C TRP A 121 12.79 9.78 10.29
N ALA A 122 11.94 8.91 10.83
CA ALA A 122 10.70 9.28 11.52
C ALA A 122 10.45 8.40 12.77
N PRO A 123 11.29 8.49 13.82
CA PRO A 123 11.27 7.54 14.93
C PRO A 123 9.99 7.58 15.77
N MET A 124 9.39 8.76 15.91
CA MET A 124 8.15 8.97 16.66
C MET A 124 6.88 8.80 15.81
N ALA A 125 6.99 8.54 14.51
CA ALA A 125 5.79 8.39 13.69
C ALA A 125 5.14 7.03 13.92
N PHE A 126 3.80 6.98 13.86
CA PHE A 126 3.06 5.73 13.87
C PHE A 126 3.25 5.04 12.51
N CYS A 127 3.68 3.78 12.50
CA CYS A 127 4.14 3.10 11.29
C CYS A 127 3.44 1.77 11.10
N ILE A 128 2.79 1.66 9.95
CA ILE A 128 2.01 0.52 9.51
C ILE A 128 2.64 0.01 8.21
N SER A 129 2.86 -1.30 8.12
CA SER A 129 3.33 -1.94 6.89
C SER A 129 2.43 -3.08 6.49
N PHE A 130 2.59 -3.55 5.25
CA PHE A 130 1.76 -4.60 4.68
C PHE A 130 2.59 -5.86 4.44
N LYS A 131 1.97 -7.01 4.66
CA LYS A 131 2.51 -8.30 4.27
C LYS A 131 1.46 -9.00 3.42
N LEU A 132 1.81 -9.30 2.17
CA LEU A 132 0.98 -10.03 1.23
C LEU A 132 1.60 -11.40 1.02
N GLU A 133 0.83 -12.46 1.23
CA GLU A 133 1.24 -13.83 0.95
C GLU A 133 0.10 -14.58 0.26
N THR A 134 0.41 -15.70 -0.37
CA THR A 134 -0.58 -16.64 -0.93
C THR A 134 -0.91 -17.78 0.01
N ASP A 135 -0.04 -18.03 1.00
CA ASP A 135 -0.18 -19.09 1.99
C ASP A 135 -0.53 -18.47 3.35
N ALA A 136 -1.71 -18.81 3.87
CA ALA A 136 -2.24 -18.30 5.12
C ALA A 136 -1.48 -18.85 6.35
N GLU A 137 -0.86 -20.02 6.26
CA GLU A 137 -0.15 -20.65 7.38
C GLU A 137 1.09 -19.85 7.77
N ILE A 138 1.83 -19.37 6.78
CA ILE A 138 3.06 -18.59 7.00
C ILE A 138 2.81 -17.08 7.13
N LEU A 139 1.65 -16.58 6.67
CA LEU A 139 1.36 -15.16 6.58
C LEU A 139 1.46 -14.46 7.93
N LEU A 140 0.82 -15.02 8.96
CA LEU A 140 0.78 -14.40 10.29
C LEU A 140 2.14 -14.43 10.99
N GLU A 141 2.92 -15.49 10.75
CA GLU A 141 4.28 -15.60 11.29
C GLU A 141 5.21 -14.58 10.63
N LYS A 142 5.19 -14.49 9.29
CA LYS A 142 5.96 -13.48 8.55
C LYS A 142 5.55 -12.05 8.90
N ALA A 143 4.28 -11.80 9.16
CA ALA A 143 3.79 -10.50 9.61
C ALA A 143 4.33 -10.14 11.00
N ASP A 144 4.29 -11.07 11.98
CA ASP A 144 4.86 -10.82 13.30
C ASP A 144 6.39 -10.70 13.28
N MET A 145 7.08 -11.52 12.46
CA MET A 145 8.52 -11.38 12.23
C MET A 145 8.89 -10.00 11.68
N ALA A 146 8.18 -9.52 10.66
CA ALA A 146 8.40 -8.18 10.10
C ALA A 146 8.13 -7.09 11.14
N ARG A 147 7.06 -7.26 11.94
CA ARG A 147 6.69 -6.33 13.01
C ARG A 147 7.81 -6.19 14.03
N LYS A 148 8.34 -7.31 14.53
CA LYS A 148 9.44 -7.34 15.50
C LYS A 148 10.75 -6.82 14.89
N LYS A 149 11.11 -7.29 13.70
CA LYS A 149 12.36 -6.94 13.01
C LYS A 149 12.49 -5.45 12.75
N TYR A 150 11.41 -4.81 12.31
CA TYR A 150 11.41 -3.39 11.94
C TYR A 150 10.82 -2.49 13.03
N GLY A 151 10.30 -3.04 14.12
CA GLY A 151 9.65 -2.28 15.19
C GLY A 151 8.38 -1.58 14.74
N MET A 152 7.58 -2.22 13.87
CA MET A 152 6.32 -1.64 13.38
C MET A 152 5.25 -1.62 14.47
N HIS A 153 4.41 -0.58 14.44
CA HIS A 153 3.26 -0.48 15.33
C HIS A 153 2.15 -1.46 14.93
N ALA A 154 1.96 -1.63 13.62
CA ALA A 154 1.08 -2.64 13.05
C ALA A 154 1.64 -3.21 11.75
N VAL A 155 1.36 -4.49 11.49
CA VAL A 155 1.54 -5.11 10.18
C VAL A 155 0.19 -5.66 9.73
N VAL A 156 -0.29 -5.17 8.60
CA VAL A 156 -1.54 -5.62 7.99
C VAL A 156 -1.21 -6.82 7.10
N ALA A 157 -1.70 -7.98 7.51
CA ALA A 157 -1.44 -9.27 6.89
C ALA A 157 -2.61 -9.64 5.98
N ASN A 158 -2.33 -9.74 4.68
CA ASN A 158 -3.31 -9.94 3.63
C ASN A 158 -2.98 -11.23 2.87
N GLU A 159 -3.96 -12.11 2.77
CA GLU A 159 -3.87 -13.23 1.84
C GLU A 159 -4.39 -12.78 0.46
N LEU A 160 -3.66 -13.12 -0.61
CA LEU A 160 -3.92 -12.60 -1.96
C LEU A 160 -5.37 -12.74 -2.43
N LEU A 161 -5.99 -13.90 -2.17
CA LEU A 161 -7.35 -14.22 -2.64
C LEU A 161 -8.44 -13.54 -1.83
N SER A 162 -8.21 -13.30 -0.54
CA SER A 162 -9.20 -12.77 0.40
C SER A 162 -8.96 -11.30 0.78
N ARG A 163 -7.93 -10.65 0.23
CA ARG A 163 -7.48 -9.28 0.60
C ARG A 163 -8.52 -8.16 0.54
N LYS A 164 -9.60 -8.31 -0.25
CA LYS A 164 -10.70 -7.33 -0.33
C LYS A 164 -11.82 -7.60 0.68
N GLU A 165 -11.85 -8.81 1.22
CA GLU A 165 -12.91 -9.32 2.08
C GLU A 165 -12.46 -9.37 3.54
N GLN A 166 -11.19 -9.69 3.79
CA GLN A 166 -10.63 -9.74 5.14
C GLN A 166 -9.13 -9.45 5.15
N VAL A 167 -8.66 -8.94 6.28
CA VAL A 167 -7.24 -8.78 6.62
C VAL A 167 -7.03 -9.07 8.09
N VAL A 168 -5.80 -9.37 8.50
CA VAL A 168 -5.44 -9.49 9.91
C VAL A 168 -4.42 -8.44 10.30
N VAL A 169 -4.76 -7.57 11.25
CA VAL A 169 -3.85 -6.56 11.78
C VAL A 169 -3.05 -7.15 12.94
N VAL A 170 -1.76 -7.35 12.73
CA VAL A 170 -0.82 -7.89 13.71
C VAL A 170 -0.17 -6.73 14.48
N THR A 171 -0.32 -6.73 15.80
CA THR A 171 0.21 -5.71 16.72
C THR A 171 0.94 -6.37 17.90
N ASN A 172 1.55 -5.57 18.77
CA ASN A 172 2.06 -6.07 20.07
C ASN A 172 0.97 -6.70 20.95
N ASN A 173 -0.27 -6.22 20.82
CA ASN A 173 -1.38 -6.62 21.69
C ASN A 173 -2.19 -7.79 21.11
N GLY A 174 -1.73 -8.39 20.00
CA GLY A 174 -2.37 -9.53 19.37
C GLY A 174 -2.67 -9.32 17.88
N LYS A 175 -3.42 -10.28 17.33
CA LYS A 175 -3.80 -10.39 15.93
C LYS A 175 -5.30 -10.13 15.82
N ILE A 176 -5.68 -9.11 15.04
CA ILE A 176 -7.07 -8.61 14.99
C ILE A 176 -7.60 -8.84 13.59
N PRO A 177 -8.55 -9.77 13.39
CA PRO A 177 -9.20 -9.91 12.10
C PRO A 177 -10.10 -8.71 11.82
N VAL A 178 -10.07 -8.24 10.58
CA VAL A 178 -10.91 -7.15 10.07
C VAL A 178 -11.61 -7.66 8.83
N TYR A 179 -12.93 -7.51 8.79
CA TYR A 179 -13.77 -8.01 7.71
C TYR A 179 -14.46 -6.85 7.01
N ARG A 180 -14.69 -7.02 5.70
CA ARG A 180 -15.55 -6.17 4.90
C ARG A 180 -16.96 -6.10 5.49
N ASP A 181 -17.56 -4.91 5.41
CA ASP A 181 -18.96 -4.69 5.79
C ASP A 181 -19.91 -5.24 4.72
N LYS A 182 -20.52 -6.41 4.97
CA LYS A 182 -21.43 -7.07 4.02
C LYS A 182 -22.76 -6.34 3.81
N THR A 183 -23.08 -5.30 4.59
CA THR A 183 -24.35 -4.58 4.47
C THR A 183 -24.41 -3.65 3.25
N SER A 184 -23.24 -3.29 2.70
CA SER A 184 -23.12 -2.45 1.50
C SER A 184 -22.36 -3.20 0.41
N SER A 185 -22.99 -3.39 -0.75
CA SER A 185 -22.40 -4.10 -1.88
C SER A 185 -21.18 -3.40 -2.52
N ASP A 186 -20.97 -2.13 -2.20
CA ASP A 186 -19.85 -1.30 -2.68
C ASP A 186 -18.79 -1.03 -1.60
N SER A 187 -18.93 -1.63 -0.41
CA SER A 187 -17.91 -1.56 0.63
C SER A 187 -16.72 -2.44 0.30
N ASP A 188 -15.57 -2.14 0.89
CA ASP A 188 -14.39 -2.99 0.92
C ASP A 188 -13.87 -3.09 2.37
N VAL A 189 -12.74 -3.76 2.59
CA VAL A 189 -12.16 -3.94 3.92
C VAL A 189 -11.48 -2.66 4.44
N GLU A 190 -11.25 -1.69 3.56
CA GLU A 190 -10.46 -0.48 3.79
C GLU A 190 -11.14 0.45 4.79
N LYS A 191 -12.46 0.57 4.75
CA LYS A 191 -13.22 1.40 5.72
C LYS A 191 -13.08 0.90 7.16
N PRO A 192 -13.40 -0.36 7.51
CA PRO A 192 -13.19 -0.87 8.86
C PRO A 192 -11.71 -0.95 9.24
N LEU A 193 -10.81 -1.24 8.29
CA LEU A 193 -9.36 -1.22 8.53
C LEU A 193 -8.85 0.17 8.91
N THR A 194 -9.22 1.21 8.15
CA THR A 194 -8.81 2.59 8.40
C THR A 194 -9.33 3.07 9.75
N LYS A 195 -10.58 2.74 10.08
CA LYS A 195 -11.15 3.05 11.40
C LYS A 195 -10.31 2.46 12.54
N LEU A 196 -9.98 1.17 12.48
CA LEU A 196 -9.16 0.51 13.49
C LEU A 196 -7.78 1.16 13.63
N LEU A 197 -7.13 1.50 12.51
CA LEU A 197 -5.79 2.09 12.50
C LEU A 197 -5.78 3.53 13.04
N VAL A 198 -6.80 4.34 12.72
CA VAL A 198 -6.99 5.69 13.26
C VAL A 198 -7.27 5.66 14.76
N ASP A 199 -8.13 4.74 15.22
CA ASP A 199 -8.43 4.58 16.64
C ASP A 199 -7.15 4.21 17.42
N ARG A 200 -6.30 3.33 16.87
CA ARG A 200 -4.99 2.99 17.45
C ARG A 200 -3.98 4.13 17.43
N HIS A 201 -3.93 4.89 16.35
CA HIS A 201 -3.05 6.05 16.25
C HIS A 201 -3.44 7.14 17.24
N SER A 202 -4.74 7.33 17.46
CA SER A 202 -5.26 8.26 18.46
C SER A 202 -4.83 7.88 19.89
N VAL A 203 -4.80 6.58 20.22
CA VAL A 203 -4.25 6.08 21.49
C VAL A 203 -2.74 6.36 21.55
N TYR A 204 -1.99 6.04 20.50
CA TYR A 204 -0.54 6.28 20.44
C TYR A 204 -0.17 7.76 20.65
N ILE A 205 -0.93 8.68 20.05
CA ILE A 205 -0.73 10.13 20.24
C ILE A 205 -0.95 10.51 21.71
N LYS A 206 -1.98 9.98 22.36
CA LYS A 206 -2.26 10.25 23.78
C LYS A 206 -1.14 9.74 24.68
N ASP A 207 -0.73 8.49 24.48
CA ASP A 207 0.32 7.83 25.26
C ASP A 207 1.70 8.51 25.09
N SER A 208 1.94 9.17 23.96
CA SER A 208 3.20 9.88 23.69
C SER A 208 3.25 11.30 24.29
N ASN A 209 2.11 11.84 24.73
CA ASN A 209 2.00 13.16 25.35
C ASN A 209 2.01 13.09 26.89
N THR A 210 1.97 11.89 27.45
CA THR A 210 2.14 11.57 28.88
C THR A 210 3.57 11.15 29.16
#